data_AF-A0A520VU65-F1
#
_entry.id   AF-A0A520VU65-F1
#
_cell.length_a   1.000
_cell.length_b   1.000
_cell.length_c   1.000
_cell.angle_alpha   90.00
_cell.angle_beta   90.00
_cell.angle_gamma   90.00
#
_symmetry.space_group_name_H-M   'P 1'
#
loop_
_entity.id
_entity.type
_entity.pdbx_description
1 polymer ?
#
loop_
_entity_poly.entity_id
_entity_poly.type
_entity_poly.pdbx_seq_one_letter_code
_entity_poly.pdbx_strand_id
1 'polypeptide(L)' 'MNDNLEPIKSSLGNVNSSIGKFKVDCGEEKQIWLNSTYYSQSMGRGKIITETTPNDVQYPKPKEVGYIVMKFACDNAR' A
#
# COMPACT_ATOMS: atom_id res chain seq x y z
N MET A 1 -0.98 -0.67 -4.14
CA MET A 1 -1.13 0.65 -4.78
C MET A 1 -2.60 0.80 -5.09
N ASN A 2 -3.20 1.93 -4.72
CA ASN A 2 -4.62 2.17 -4.92
C ASN A 2 -4.79 3.41 -5.80
N ASP A 3 -5.66 3.30 -6.79
CA ASP A 3 -6.07 4.39 -7.66
C ASP A 3 -7.57 4.60 -7.52
N ASN A 4 -7.95 5.81 -7.10
CA ASN A 4 -9.34 6.14 -6.91
C ASN A 4 -9.93 6.65 -8.23
N LEU A 5 -11.13 6.17 -8.56
CA LEU A 5 -11.90 6.67 -9.71
C LEU A 5 -12.23 8.17 -9.55
N GLU A 6 -12.54 8.57 -8.31
CA GLU A 6 -12.76 9.97 -7.93
C GLU A 6 -11.82 10.37 -6.79
N PRO A 7 -11.36 11.63 -6.74
CA PRO A 7 -10.46 12.07 -5.69
C PRO A 7 -11.11 12.01 -4.32
N ILE A 8 -10.39 11.44 -3.34
CA ILE A 8 -10.77 11.51 -1.94
C ILE A 8 -10.45 12.92 -1.44
N LYS A 9 -11.47 13.66 -1.02
CA LYS A 9 -11.29 15.00 -0.45
C LYS A 9 -10.82 14.88 0.99
N SER A 10 -9.68 15.48 1.31
CA SER A 10 -9.15 15.59 2.67
C SER A 10 -8.80 17.05 3.00
N SER A 11 -8.59 17.35 4.28
CA SER A 11 -8.12 18.68 4.71
C SER A 11 -6.75 19.06 4.15
N LEU A 12 -5.95 18.07 3.73
CA LEU A 12 -4.61 18.25 3.16
C LEU A 12 -4.62 18.37 1.62
N GLY A 13 -5.77 18.12 0.98
CA GLY A 13 -5.95 18.16 -0.47
C GLY A 13 -6.71 16.97 -1.03
N ASN A 14 -6.84 16.95 -2.35
CA ASN A 14 -7.50 15.87 -3.09
C ASN A 14 -6.51 14.73 -3.37
N VAL A 15 -6.83 13.52 -2.93
CA VAL A 15 -6.01 12.31 -3.09
C VAL A 15 -6.60 11.44 -4.21
N ASN A 16 -5.85 11.28 -5.30
CA ASN A 16 -6.23 10.43 -6.42
C ASN A 16 -5.63 9.03 -6.33
N SER A 17 -4.45 8.89 -5.70
CA SER A 17 -3.82 7.58 -5.55
C SER A 17 -2.95 7.48 -4.31
N SER A 18 -2.60 6.25 -3.95
CA SER A 18 -1.64 5.97 -2.89
C SER A 18 -0.72 4.80 -3.23
N ILE A 19 0.52 4.93 -2.77
CA ILE A 19 1.52 3.85 -2.82
C ILE A 19 1.84 3.46 -1.39
N GLY A 20 1.49 2.23 -1.03
CA GLY A 20 1.93 1.59 0.20
C GLY A 20 3.18 0.75 -0.04
N LYS A 21 4.17 0.87 0.85
CA LYS A 21 5.38 0.02 0.87
C LYS A 21 5.25 -1.00 1.98
N PHE A 22 5.50 -2.26 1.62
CA PHE A 22 5.39 -3.39 2.54
C PHE A 22 6.67 -4.22 2.49
N LYS A 23 7.10 -4.71 3.66
CA LYS A 23 8.08 -5.78 3.77
C LYS A 23 7.33 -7.08 4.06
N VAL A 24 7.63 -8.13 3.32
CA VAL A 24 7.01 -9.44 3.50
C VAL A 24 7.99 -10.38 4.19
N ASP A 25 7.47 -11.20 5.10
CA ASP A 25 8.15 -12.35 5.67
C ASP A 25 7.38 -13.62 5.27
N CYS A 26 7.97 -14.36 4.33
CA CYS A 26 7.36 -15.54 3.73
C CYS A 26 7.38 -16.77 4.66
N GLY A 27 8.26 -16.80 5.67
CA GLY A 27 8.33 -17.91 6.62
C GLY A 27 7.20 -17.86 7.63
N GLU A 28 6.80 -16.65 8.04
CA GLU A 28 5.73 -16.41 9.01
C GLU A 28 4.40 -15.98 8.37
N GLU A 29 4.31 -15.93 7.03
CA GLU A 29 3.15 -15.44 6.27
C GLU A 29 2.62 -14.08 6.79
N LYS A 30 3.53 -13.15 7.10
CA LYS A 30 3.20 -11.79 7.58
C LYS A 30 3.75 -10.71 6.67
N GLN A 31 3.15 -9.53 6.76
CA GLN A 31 3.66 -8.32 6.12
C GLN A 31 3.77 -7.17 7.11
N ILE A 32 4.74 -6.29 6.91
CA ILE A 32 4.96 -5.08 7.70
C ILE A 32 4.68 -3.88 6.80
N TRP A 33 3.71 -3.06 7.17
CA TRP A 33 3.39 -1.82 6.47
C TRP A 33 4.35 -0.71 6.88
N LEU A 34 5.33 -0.45 6.01
CA LEU A 34 6.41 0.49 6.28
C LEU A 34 5.98 1.94 6.07
N ASN A 35 5.26 2.20 4.99
CA ASN A 35 4.98 3.56 4.54
C ASN A 35 3.72 3.60 3.65
N SER A 36 3.00 4.72 3.70
CA SER A 36 2.08 5.14 2.64
C SER A 36 2.32 6.56 2.20
N THR A 37 2.47 6.75 0.89
CA THR A 37 2.52 8.06 0.26
C THR A 37 1.24 8.29 -0.54
N TYR A 38 0.61 9.45 -0.37
CA TYR A 38 -0.62 9.83 -1.03
C TYR A 38 -0.35 10.92 -2.08
N TYR A 39 -0.98 10.79 -3.24
CA TYR A 39 -0.67 11.59 -4.42
C TYR A 39 -1.91 12.28 -5.00
N SER A 40 -1.66 13.45 -5.59
CA SER A 40 -2.69 14.29 -6.23
C SER A 40 -3.13 13.79 -7.61
N GLN A 41 -2.38 12.89 -8.26
CA GLN A 41 -2.76 12.28 -9.53
C GLN A 41 -2.79 10.75 -9.40
N SER A 42 -3.43 10.11 -10.37
CA SER A 42 -3.45 8.65 -10.47
C SER A 42 -2.04 8.09 -10.69
N MET A 43 -1.92 6.81 -10.43
CA MET A 43 -0.74 6.00 -10.60
C MET A 43 0.48 6.42 -9.76
N GLY A 44 0.27 7.05 -8.59
CA GLY A 44 1.34 7.55 -7.72
C GLY A 44 2.10 8.74 -8.32
N ARG A 45 1.44 9.59 -9.10
CA ARG A 45 2.05 10.72 -9.81
C ARG A 45 1.62 12.07 -9.25
N GLY A 46 2.28 13.12 -9.73
CA GLY A 46 1.99 14.49 -9.34
C GLY A 46 2.55 14.84 -7.96
N LYS A 47 1.93 15.79 -7.28
CA LYS A 47 2.34 16.23 -5.94
C LYS A 47 2.02 15.16 -4.90
N ILE A 48 2.95 14.96 -3.98
CA ILE A 48 2.71 14.23 -2.72
C ILE A 48 1.84 15.14 -1.83
N ILE A 49 0.69 14.62 -1.41
CA ILE A 49 -0.24 15.30 -0.50
C ILE A 49 0.18 15.08 0.95
N THR A 50 0.48 13.83 1.30
CA THR A 50 0.94 13.46 2.64
C THR A 50 1.63 12.10 2.59
N GLU A 51 2.38 11.79 3.66
CA GLU A 51 3.08 10.54 3.86
C GLU A 51 2.89 10.08 5.30
N THR A 52 2.72 8.77 5.50
CA THR A 52 2.59 8.15 6.82
C THR A 52 3.49 6.94 6.94
N THR A 53 3.95 6.64 8.16
CA THR A 53 4.80 5.47 8.46
C THR A 53 4.16 4.65 9.58
N PRO A 54 3.22 3.74 9.24
CA PRO A 54 2.46 3.01 10.25
C PRO A 54 3.32 2.06 11.10
N ASN A 55 4.34 1.44 10.49
CA ASN A 55 5.14 0.36 11.10
C ASN A 55 4.27 -0.75 11.72
N ASP A 56 3.21 -1.10 11.00
CA ASP A 56 2.17 -2.03 11.46
C ASP A 56 2.43 -3.45 10.94
N VAL A 57 2.32 -4.45 11.81
CA VAL A 57 2.48 -5.87 11.46
C VAL A 57 1.11 -6.46 11.17
N GLN A 58 0.95 -7.01 9.98
CA GLN A 58 -0.30 -7.55 9.49
C GLN A 58 -0.14 -9.03 9.17
N TYR A 59 -1.21 -9.78 9.45
CA TYR A 59 -1.36 -11.19 9.12
C TYR A 59 -2.54 -11.31 8.13
N PRO A 60 -2.31 -11.06 6.83
CA PRO A 60 -3.38 -11.07 5.84
C PRO A 60 -4.02 -12.45 5.78
N LYS A 61 -5.35 -12.50 5.76
CA LYS A 61 -6.06 -13.78 5.70
C LYS A 61 -6.10 -14.33 4.28
N PRO A 62 -6.19 -15.67 4.11
CA PRO A 62 -6.41 -16.25 2.79
C PRO A 62 -7.60 -15.60 2.08
N LYS A 63 -7.43 -15.29 0.79
CA LYS A 63 -8.38 -14.57 -0.10
C LYS A 63 -8.42 -13.05 0.06
N GLU A 64 -7.72 -12.45 1.01
CA GLU A 64 -7.54 -11.00 1.04
C GLU A 64 -6.51 -10.57 -0.02
N VAL A 65 -6.69 -9.37 -0.58
CA VAL A 65 -5.75 -8.82 -1.57
C VAL A 65 -4.32 -8.79 -1.03
N GLY A 66 -4.16 -8.43 0.25
CA GLY A 66 -2.86 -8.44 0.93
C GLY A 66 -2.21 -9.83 0.90
N TYR A 67 -2.96 -10.89 1.20
CA TYR A 67 -2.46 -12.27 1.17
C TYR A 67 -2.05 -12.70 -0.24
N ILE A 68 -2.86 -12.38 -1.25
CA ILE A 68 -2.58 -12.74 -2.64
C ILE A 68 -1.28 -12.07 -3.13
N VAL A 69 -1.13 -10.76 -2.86
CA VAL A 69 0.06 -10.01 -3.26
C VAL A 69 1.30 -10.46 -2.49
N MET A 70 1.16 -10.72 -1.18
CA MET A 70 2.23 -11.26 -0.34
C MET A 70 2.73 -12.58 -0.89
N LYS A 71 1.83 -13.52 -1.19
CA LYS A 71 2.17 -14.83 -1.74
C LYS A 71 2.83 -14.72 -3.11
N PHE A 72 2.30 -13.88 -4.00
CA PHE A 72 2.93 -13.60 -5.28
C PHE A 72 4.38 -13.10 -5.14
N ALA A 73 4.64 -12.19 -4.20
CA ALA A 73 5.97 -11.69 -3.94
C ALA A 73 6.90 -12.80 -3.41
N CYS A 74 6.41 -13.64 -2.50
CA CYS A 74 7.16 -14.78 -1.96
C CYS A 74 7.52 -15.81 -3.05
N ASP A 75 6.57 -16.14 -3.92
CA ASP A 75 6.77 -17.12 -4.99
C ASP A 75 7.79 -16.62 -6.05
N ASN A 76 8.04 -15.30 -6.11
CA ASN A 76 8.96 -14.66 -7.05
C ASN A 76 10.22 -14.08 -6.39
N ALA A 77 10.42 -14.29 -5.09
CA ALA A 77 11.65 -13.92 -4.39
C ALA A 77 12.75 -14.92 -4.77
N ARG A 78 13.36 -14.72 -5.95
CA ARG A 78 14.40 -15.57 -6.51
C ARG A 78 15.78 -14.93 -6.40
#